data_AF-A0A853B885-F1
#
_entry.id   AF-A0A853B885-F1
#
_cell.length_a   1.000
_cell.length_b   1.000
_cell.length_c   1.000
_cell.angle_alpha   90.00
_cell.angle_beta   90.00
_cell.angle_gamma   90.00
#
_symmetry.space_group_name_H-M   'P 1'
#
loop_
_entity.id
_entity.type
_entity.pdbx_description
1 polymer ?
#
loop_
_entity_poly.entity_id
_entity_poly.type
_entity_poly.pdbx_seq_one_letter_code
_entity_poly.pdbx_strand_id
1 'polypeptide(L)'
;MKKLIIGVHPNENAMRTENPNIPWSAGEIARDAAAARAAGAAVMHFHARTPDGGADHSAAAYAAAMRTIRERTDILLAPSLANAPGATIDERLANVVDNAGDPMTRADFLAVDAGCANLDRYDWAAHEFTSTGKVFVNDTAGIQQVLRTAREIGMKPLLASFNVSWTRGIAALLDSGAIDEPAFLLLVLGGPEFVAAHPGTRAGLEAQLAFLPEDRRIEWAVSVHAGNVLDVAGFAIDRGGHVAIGLGDHPHLELGAPTNADLVARVADLARERGRDVATPAEAAEMLGMPPARPRIVLNGGGPRVSVMDSVSYASTADAGHVIVTGSHGGTSAGEYARQFGVSCLVANDAGFGKNDAGIAGLKEIDAAGIAGIAVGHDTARIGDGTDVWEHGVITFVNDTARRQGFRVGARLRDDIVRITRGEPRAC
;
A
#
# COMPACT_ATOMS: atom_id res chain seq x y z
N MET A 1 21.14 -9.43 1.68
CA MET A 1 20.53 -8.98 0.40
C MET A 1 19.29 -8.16 0.76
N LYS A 2 18.92 -7.11 0.01
CA LYS A 2 17.64 -6.41 0.25
C LYS A 2 16.49 -7.40 0.08
N LYS A 3 15.40 -7.27 0.84
CA LYS A 3 14.22 -8.11 0.68
C LYS A 3 13.56 -7.89 -0.69
N LEU A 4 12.73 -8.85 -1.13
CA LEU A 4 11.97 -8.77 -2.36
C LEU A 4 10.61 -8.13 -2.10
N ILE A 5 10.32 -6.98 -2.72
CA ILE A 5 8.96 -6.46 -2.81
C ILE A 5 8.23 -7.27 -3.89
N ILE A 6 7.10 -7.87 -3.54
CA ILE A 6 6.19 -8.52 -4.49
C ILE A 6 4.97 -7.61 -4.69
N GLY A 7 4.77 -7.15 -5.92
CA GLY A 7 3.56 -6.46 -6.35
C GLY A 7 2.50 -7.44 -6.88
N VAL A 8 1.23 -7.13 -6.68
CA VAL A 8 0.11 -7.87 -7.30
C VAL A 8 -0.72 -6.96 -8.19
N HIS A 9 -0.95 -7.39 -9.45
CA HIS A 9 -1.82 -6.74 -10.44
C HIS A 9 -3.03 -7.64 -10.71
N PRO A 10 -4.06 -7.60 -9.85
CA PRO A 10 -5.01 -8.68 -9.72
C PRO A 10 -6.04 -8.70 -10.85
N ASN A 11 -6.27 -7.58 -11.54
CA ASN A 11 -7.39 -7.46 -12.48
C ASN A 11 -7.13 -6.63 -13.74
N GLU A 12 -6.41 -5.51 -13.68
CA GLU A 12 -6.30 -4.56 -14.80
C GLU A 12 -7.68 -4.32 -15.46
N ASN A 13 -7.75 -4.41 -16.79
CA ASN A 13 -8.99 -4.48 -17.57
C ASN A 13 -9.31 -5.92 -18.05
N ALA A 14 -8.70 -6.95 -17.47
CA ALA A 14 -8.86 -8.34 -17.90
C ALA A 14 -10.28 -8.86 -17.65
N MET A 15 -10.76 -9.71 -18.56
CA MET A 15 -12.11 -10.27 -18.52
C MET A 15 -12.11 -11.69 -17.96
N ARG A 16 -13.17 -12.09 -17.25
CA ARG A 16 -13.30 -13.44 -16.66
C ARG A 16 -13.35 -14.59 -17.67
N THR A 17 -13.55 -14.28 -18.94
CA THR A 17 -13.38 -15.23 -20.05
C THR A 17 -11.93 -15.69 -20.19
N GLU A 18 -10.97 -14.90 -19.72
CA GLU A 18 -9.54 -15.22 -19.73
C GLU A 18 -9.14 -16.05 -18.51
N ASN A 19 -9.63 -15.69 -17.32
CA ASN A 19 -9.51 -16.49 -16.09
C ASN A 19 -10.67 -16.16 -15.13
N PRO A 20 -11.43 -17.16 -14.62
CA PRO A 20 -12.61 -16.92 -13.78
C PRO A 20 -12.30 -16.28 -12.41
N ASN A 21 -11.04 -16.34 -11.95
CA ASN A 21 -10.63 -15.80 -10.66
C ASN A 21 -10.36 -14.30 -10.66
N ILE A 22 -10.54 -13.60 -11.79
CA ILE A 22 -10.33 -12.14 -11.88
C ILE A 22 -11.37 -11.41 -10.98
N PRO A 23 -10.91 -10.61 -9.99
CA PRO A 23 -11.80 -9.87 -9.10
C PRO A 23 -12.31 -8.56 -9.73
N TRP A 24 -13.61 -8.29 -9.60
CA TRP A 24 -14.23 -7.07 -10.14
C TRP A 24 -14.83 -6.19 -9.05
N SER A 25 -15.71 -6.75 -8.22
CA SER A 25 -16.34 -5.98 -7.15
C SER A 25 -15.36 -5.61 -6.04
N ALA A 26 -15.62 -4.50 -5.32
CA ALA A 26 -14.83 -4.09 -4.16
C ALA A 26 -14.62 -5.23 -3.14
N GLY A 27 -15.66 -6.05 -2.91
CA GLY A 27 -15.58 -7.20 -2.01
C GLY A 27 -14.69 -8.34 -2.52
N GLU A 28 -14.66 -8.59 -3.83
CA GLU A 28 -13.75 -9.56 -4.44
C GLU A 28 -12.31 -9.05 -4.44
N ILE A 29 -12.10 -7.80 -4.85
CA ILE A 29 -10.79 -7.14 -4.84
C ILE A 29 -10.20 -7.19 -3.42
N ALA A 30 -11.00 -6.92 -2.39
CA ALA A 30 -10.53 -6.96 -1.00
C ALA A 30 -10.22 -8.37 -0.48
N ARG A 31 -10.94 -9.41 -0.94
CA ARG A 31 -10.60 -10.80 -0.61
C ARG A 31 -9.30 -11.24 -1.30
N ASP A 32 -9.17 -10.89 -2.57
CA ASP A 32 -7.97 -11.16 -3.36
C ASP A 32 -6.74 -10.47 -2.77
N ALA A 33 -6.86 -9.19 -2.41
CA ALA A 33 -5.83 -8.42 -1.72
C ALA A 33 -5.34 -9.10 -0.44
N ALA A 34 -6.25 -9.57 0.40
CA ALA A 34 -5.91 -10.24 1.65
C ALA A 34 -5.23 -11.60 1.41
N ALA A 35 -5.69 -12.37 0.42
CA ALA A 35 -5.07 -13.63 0.05
C ALA A 35 -3.68 -13.45 -0.56
N ALA A 36 -3.52 -12.49 -1.48
CA ALA A 36 -2.23 -12.11 -2.06
C ALA A 36 -1.25 -11.60 -0.98
N ARG A 37 -1.73 -10.77 -0.05
CA ARG A 37 -0.92 -10.32 1.10
C ARG A 37 -0.44 -11.48 1.97
N ALA A 38 -1.31 -12.44 2.25
CA ALA A 38 -0.96 -13.63 3.03
C ALA A 38 0.07 -14.51 2.29
N ALA A 39 0.03 -14.54 0.96
CA ALA A 39 1.00 -15.23 0.12
C ALA A 39 2.36 -14.49 0.02
N GLY A 40 2.41 -13.19 0.34
CA GLY A 40 3.65 -12.39 0.39
C GLY A 40 3.63 -11.08 -0.38
N ALA A 41 2.51 -10.68 -0.99
CA ALA A 41 2.43 -9.39 -1.69
C ALA A 41 2.51 -8.22 -0.71
N ALA A 42 3.34 -7.22 -1.04
CA ALA A 42 3.49 -6.00 -0.26
C ALA A 42 2.74 -4.80 -0.87
N VAL A 43 2.56 -4.81 -2.19
CA VAL A 43 1.93 -3.73 -2.97
C VAL A 43 0.84 -4.32 -3.86
N MET A 44 -0.29 -3.63 -3.97
CA MET A 44 -1.37 -3.98 -4.88
C MET A 44 -1.67 -2.79 -5.81
N HIS A 45 -1.54 -3.01 -7.11
CA HIS A 45 -2.07 -2.12 -8.13
C HIS A 45 -3.40 -2.69 -8.60
N PHE A 46 -4.48 -1.90 -8.60
CA PHE A 46 -5.80 -2.42 -8.96
C PHE A 46 -6.63 -1.37 -9.69
N HIS A 47 -7.62 -1.87 -10.44
CA HIS A 47 -8.62 -1.06 -11.13
C HIS A 47 -9.99 -1.31 -10.52
N ALA A 48 -10.77 -0.24 -10.35
CA ALA A 48 -12.18 -0.38 -10.03
C ALA A 48 -12.95 -0.83 -11.29
N ARG A 49 -13.90 -1.75 -11.10
CA ARG A 49 -14.62 -2.41 -12.19
C ARG A 49 -16.12 -2.36 -11.96
N THR A 50 -16.88 -2.28 -13.05
CA THR A 50 -18.33 -2.43 -13.02
C THR A 50 -18.72 -3.90 -12.83
N PRO A 51 -19.98 -4.22 -12.46
CA PRO A 51 -20.41 -5.60 -12.23
C PRO A 51 -20.29 -6.54 -13.44
N ASP A 52 -20.26 -6.00 -14.65
CA ASP A 52 -20.06 -6.72 -15.91
C ASP A 52 -18.59 -6.76 -16.37
N GLY A 53 -17.66 -6.21 -15.58
CA GLY A 53 -16.23 -6.21 -15.86
C GLY A 53 -15.75 -5.01 -16.67
N GLY A 54 -16.59 -4.05 -17.01
CA GLY A 54 -16.13 -2.76 -17.54
C GLY A 54 -15.24 -1.99 -16.56
N ALA A 55 -14.58 -0.95 -17.05
CA ALA A 55 -13.80 -0.04 -16.20
C ALA A 55 -14.75 0.93 -15.46
N ASP A 56 -14.52 1.10 -14.16
CA ASP A 56 -15.18 2.14 -13.36
C ASP A 56 -14.11 3.15 -12.91
N HIS A 57 -14.21 4.38 -13.42
CA HIS A 57 -13.26 5.45 -13.14
C HIS A 57 -13.71 6.37 -11.99
N SER A 58 -14.85 6.09 -11.35
CA SER A 58 -15.41 6.97 -10.33
C SER A 58 -14.60 6.96 -9.03
N ALA A 59 -14.42 8.14 -8.44
CA ALA A 59 -13.81 8.27 -7.12
C ALA A 59 -14.53 7.41 -6.06
N ALA A 60 -15.86 7.27 -6.17
CA ALA A 60 -16.67 6.46 -5.27
C ALA A 60 -16.36 4.95 -5.37
N ALA A 61 -16.17 4.39 -6.56
CA ALA A 61 -15.83 2.98 -6.72
C ALA A 61 -14.44 2.66 -6.16
N TYR A 62 -13.46 3.52 -6.44
CA TYR A 62 -12.13 3.43 -5.85
C TYR A 62 -12.16 3.56 -4.32
N ALA A 63 -12.93 4.51 -3.78
CA ALA A 63 -13.11 4.68 -2.34
C ALA A 63 -13.67 3.42 -1.66
N ALA A 64 -14.71 2.82 -2.27
CA ALA A 64 -15.32 1.60 -1.77
C ALA A 64 -14.30 0.44 -1.75
N ALA A 65 -13.57 0.23 -2.85
CA ALA A 65 -12.54 -0.79 -2.92
C ALA A 65 -11.43 -0.58 -1.86
N MET A 66 -10.85 0.62 -1.78
CA MET A 66 -9.77 0.91 -0.82
C MET A 66 -10.19 0.71 0.63
N ARG A 67 -11.40 1.18 0.99
CA ARG A 67 -11.92 0.99 2.35
C ARG A 67 -12.08 -0.48 2.69
N THR A 68 -12.71 -1.27 1.81
CA THR A 68 -12.90 -2.71 2.03
C THR A 68 -11.58 -3.47 2.07
N ILE A 69 -10.57 -3.07 1.28
CA ILE A 69 -9.23 -3.66 1.35
C ILE A 69 -8.57 -3.36 2.70
N ARG A 70 -8.55 -2.10 3.14
CA ARG A 70 -7.91 -1.66 4.40
C ARG A 70 -8.56 -2.27 5.65
N GLU A 71 -9.85 -2.60 5.58
CA GLU A 71 -10.53 -3.36 6.65
C GLU A 71 -9.99 -4.78 6.83
N ARG A 72 -9.37 -5.36 5.79
CA ARG A 72 -8.94 -6.78 5.77
C ARG A 72 -7.43 -6.96 5.85
N THR A 73 -6.65 -6.02 5.34
CA THR A 73 -5.22 -6.21 5.11
C THR A 73 -4.44 -4.90 5.18
N ASP A 74 -3.14 -5.01 5.43
CA ASP A 74 -2.13 -3.94 5.53
C ASP A 74 -1.39 -3.68 4.20
N ILE A 75 -1.85 -4.26 3.09
CA ILE A 75 -1.18 -4.15 1.78
C ILE A 75 -1.17 -2.70 1.29
N LEU A 76 -0.05 -2.25 0.71
CA LEU A 76 0.05 -0.90 0.18
C LEU A 76 -0.74 -0.78 -1.13
N LEU A 77 -1.46 0.34 -1.29
CA LEU A 77 -2.40 0.54 -2.39
C LEU A 77 -1.86 1.50 -3.45
N ALA A 78 -1.86 1.03 -4.69
CA ALA A 78 -1.52 1.78 -5.89
C ALA A 78 -2.70 1.73 -6.90
N PRO A 79 -3.87 2.32 -6.61
CA PRO A 79 -4.98 2.30 -7.55
C PRO A 79 -4.57 2.93 -8.89
N SER A 80 -5.14 2.44 -10.00
CA SER A 80 -4.99 3.10 -11.28
C SER A 80 -5.57 4.52 -11.26
N LEU A 81 -5.05 5.37 -12.14
CA LEU A 81 -5.68 6.62 -12.50
C LEU A 81 -6.93 6.35 -13.36
N ALA A 82 -7.84 7.31 -13.40
CA ALA A 82 -9.01 7.32 -14.27
C ALA A 82 -8.62 7.58 -15.75
N ASN A 83 -7.80 6.69 -16.32
CA ASN A 83 -7.26 6.79 -17.67
C ASN A 83 -8.32 6.39 -18.72
N ALA A 84 -9.21 7.32 -19.07
CA ALA A 84 -10.09 7.18 -20.23
C ALA A 84 -9.53 7.94 -21.46
N PRO A 85 -9.74 7.45 -22.69
CA PRO A 85 -9.35 8.18 -23.89
C PRO A 85 -9.93 9.60 -23.90
N GLY A 86 -9.06 10.61 -24.04
CA GLY A 86 -9.44 12.02 -24.05
C GLY A 86 -9.65 12.66 -22.66
N ALA A 87 -9.49 11.90 -21.56
CA ALA A 87 -9.57 12.46 -20.22
C ALA A 87 -8.47 13.49 -19.95
N THR A 88 -8.85 14.60 -19.33
CA THR A 88 -7.94 15.61 -18.79
C THR A 88 -7.14 15.04 -17.62
N ILE A 89 -6.02 15.68 -17.27
CA ILE A 89 -5.21 15.25 -16.11
C ILE A 89 -6.02 15.32 -14.82
N ASP A 90 -6.88 16.33 -14.64
CA ASP A 90 -7.71 16.47 -13.45
C ASP A 90 -8.73 15.32 -13.33
N GLU A 91 -9.37 14.94 -14.44
CA GLU A 91 -10.27 13.77 -14.47
C GLU A 91 -9.52 12.48 -14.16
N ARG A 92 -8.30 12.32 -14.67
CA ARG A 92 -7.45 11.15 -14.40
C ARG A 92 -7.06 11.06 -12.93
N LEU A 93 -6.84 12.20 -12.27
CA LEU A 93 -6.40 12.30 -10.87
C LEU A 93 -7.55 12.30 -9.86
N ALA A 94 -8.79 12.55 -10.30
CA ALA A 94 -9.94 12.74 -9.41
C ALA A 94 -10.13 11.58 -8.41
N ASN A 95 -9.99 10.32 -8.85
CA ASN A 95 -10.15 9.17 -7.95
C ASN A 95 -9.11 9.12 -6.83
N VAL A 96 -7.94 9.73 -7.01
CA VAL A 96 -6.88 9.78 -6.00
C VAL A 96 -6.99 11.06 -5.16
N VAL A 97 -7.23 12.20 -5.81
CA VAL A 97 -7.32 13.52 -5.16
C VAL A 97 -8.55 13.62 -4.26
N ASP A 98 -9.72 13.23 -4.74
CA ASP A 98 -10.98 13.31 -3.97
C ASP A 98 -10.96 12.39 -2.75
N ASN A 99 -10.20 11.30 -2.84
CA ASN A 99 -10.03 10.33 -1.77
C ASN A 99 -8.82 10.62 -0.87
N ALA A 100 -8.04 11.67 -1.16
CA ALA A 100 -6.79 11.92 -0.44
C ALA A 100 -6.96 12.36 1.02
N GLY A 101 -8.17 12.78 1.41
CA GLY A 101 -8.49 13.32 2.73
C GLY A 101 -8.94 12.28 3.78
N ASP A 102 -9.38 11.08 3.38
CA ASP A 102 -9.84 10.03 4.29
C ASP A 102 -8.76 8.92 4.41
N PRO A 103 -8.21 8.64 5.60
CA PRO A 103 -7.23 7.57 5.79
C PRO A 103 -7.65 6.18 5.29
N MET A 104 -8.95 5.90 5.17
CA MET A 104 -9.47 4.63 4.66
C MET A 104 -9.57 4.57 3.14
N THR A 105 -9.57 5.71 2.46
CA THR A 105 -9.69 5.79 1.00
C THR A 105 -8.48 6.43 0.34
N ARG A 106 -7.54 6.94 1.13
CA ARG A 106 -6.31 7.51 0.62
C ARG A 106 -5.32 6.43 0.18
N ALA A 107 -4.86 6.50 -1.06
CA ALA A 107 -3.82 5.63 -1.61
C ALA A 107 -2.44 5.85 -0.96
N ASP A 108 -1.56 4.87 -1.13
CA ASP A 108 -0.16 4.92 -0.69
C ASP A 108 0.75 5.36 -1.85
N PHE A 109 0.42 4.91 -3.06
CA PHE A 109 1.07 5.29 -4.30
C PHE A 109 0.16 6.10 -5.23
N LEU A 110 0.79 6.94 -6.06
CA LEU A 110 0.19 7.54 -7.24
C LEU A 110 0.90 6.97 -8.47
N ALA A 111 0.18 6.26 -9.34
CA ALA A 111 0.73 5.66 -10.55
C ALA A 111 1.10 6.72 -11.60
N VAL A 112 2.31 6.66 -12.14
CA VAL A 112 2.85 7.63 -13.10
C VAL A 112 3.44 6.93 -14.30
N ASP A 113 2.72 6.93 -15.41
CA ASP A 113 3.22 6.47 -16.70
C ASP A 113 4.13 7.53 -17.32
N ALA A 114 5.43 7.25 -17.38
CA ALA A 114 6.45 8.24 -17.72
C ALA A 114 6.69 8.41 -19.23
N GLY A 115 5.64 8.26 -20.05
CA GLY A 115 5.73 8.58 -21.47
C GLY A 115 4.50 8.22 -22.30
N CYS A 116 4.69 8.31 -23.63
CA CYS A 116 3.68 8.02 -24.63
C CYS A 116 3.98 6.72 -25.38
N ALA A 117 2.94 5.99 -25.79
CA ALA A 117 3.05 4.79 -26.61
C ALA A 117 1.76 4.48 -27.37
N ASN A 118 1.87 3.74 -28.49
CA ASN A 118 0.73 3.14 -29.15
C ASN A 118 0.39 1.83 -28.43
N LEU A 119 -0.81 1.74 -27.85
CA LEU A 119 -1.31 0.57 -27.12
C LEU A 119 -2.10 -0.41 -28.00
N ASP A 120 -2.06 -0.22 -29.31
CA ASP A 120 -2.68 -1.11 -30.27
C ASP A 120 -2.06 -2.52 -30.16
N ARG A 121 -2.91 -3.54 -30.06
CA ARG A 121 -2.47 -4.95 -29.98
C ARG A 121 -2.35 -5.53 -31.38
N TYR A 122 -1.38 -6.43 -31.54
CA TYR A 122 -1.15 -7.15 -32.79
C TYR A 122 -1.54 -8.62 -32.66
N ASP A 123 -2.36 -9.10 -33.59
CA ASP A 123 -2.71 -10.51 -33.73
C ASP A 123 -1.76 -11.15 -34.76
N TRP A 124 -0.83 -11.97 -34.25
CA TRP A 124 0.15 -12.65 -35.08
C TRP A 124 -0.43 -13.75 -35.96
N ALA A 125 -1.58 -14.33 -35.59
CA ALA A 125 -2.25 -15.36 -36.37
C ALA A 125 -3.07 -14.74 -37.51
N ALA A 126 -3.73 -13.61 -37.24
CA ALA A 126 -4.48 -12.85 -38.24
C ALA A 126 -3.59 -11.93 -39.10
N HIS A 127 -2.35 -11.70 -38.68
CA HIS A 127 -1.39 -10.78 -39.31
C HIS A 127 -1.89 -9.32 -39.39
N GLU A 128 -2.65 -8.87 -38.39
CA GLU A 128 -3.23 -7.53 -38.36
C GLU A 128 -3.23 -6.93 -36.94
N PHE A 129 -3.40 -5.62 -36.86
CA PHE A 129 -3.64 -4.96 -35.58
C PHE A 129 -5.13 -5.06 -35.20
N THR A 130 -5.42 -5.37 -33.94
CA THR A 130 -6.80 -5.45 -33.42
C THR A 130 -7.40 -4.06 -33.16
N SER A 131 -6.58 -3.01 -33.19
CA SER A 131 -6.97 -1.60 -33.16
C SER A 131 -5.89 -0.73 -33.81
N THR A 132 -6.21 0.49 -34.23
CA THR A 132 -5.24 1.35 -34.96
C THR A 132 -5.18 2.79 -34.45
N GLY A 133 -5.80 3.08 -33.31
CA GLY A 133 -6.03 4.44 -32.82
C GLY A 133 -5.85 4.61 -31.32
N LYS A 134 -5.25 3.63 -30.63
CA LYS A 134 -5.06 3.68 -29.19
C LYS A 134 -3.70 4.27 -28.85
N VAL A 135 -3.62 5.60 -28.78
CA VAL A 135 -2.41 6.29 -28.32
C VAL A 135 -2.56 6.66 -26.85
N PHE A 136 -1.59 6.24 -26.04
CA PHE A 136 -1.47 6.67 -24.66
C PHE A 136 -0.54 7.87 -24.59
N VAL A 137 -1.06 8.99 -24.07
CA VAL A 137 -0.39 10.28 -24.10
C VAL A 137 -0.12 10.74 -22.66
N ASN A 138 1.15 10.73 -22.27
CA ASN A 138 1.66 11.36 -21.06
C ASN A 138 2.87 12.21 -21.46
N ASP A 139 2.59 13.45 -21.88
CA ASP A 139 3.65 14.38 -22.21
C ASP A 139 4.38 14.85 -20.94
N THR A 140 5.52 15.53 -21.11
CA THR A 140 6.35 15.97 -19.98
C THR A 140 5.59 16.91 -19.03
N ALA A 141 4.73 17.77 -19.56
CA ALA A 141 3.94 18.70 -18.74
C ALA A 141 2.95 17.94 -17.85
N GLY A 142 2.26 16.94 -18.41
CA GLY A 142 1.34 16.09 -17.69
C GLY A 142 2.04 15.24 -16.64
N ILE A 143 3.18 14.62 -16.98
CA ILE A 143 3.98 13.85 -16.02
C ILE A 143 4.41 14.75 -14.85
N GLN A 144 4.91 15.96 -15.12
CA GLN A 144 5.30 16.89 -14.06
C GLN A 144 4.12 17.36 -13.22
N GLN A 145 2.92 17.53 -13.79
CA GLN A 145 1.71 17.85 -13.04
C GLN A 145 1.36 16.72 -12.08
N VAL A 146 1.33 15.48 -12.58
CA VAL A 146 1.05 14.30 -11.76
C VAL A 146 2.06 14.16 -10.61
N LEU A 147 3.36 14.37 -10.86
CA LEU A 147 4.40 14.34 -9.83
C LEU A 147 4.26 15.46 -8.79
N ARG A 148 3.88 16.67 -9.21
CA ARG A 148 3.57 17.77 -8.27
C ARG A 148 2.38 17.42 -7.39
N THR A 149 1.29 16.91 -7.98
CA THR A 149 0.12 16.47 -7.23
C THR A 149 0.48 15.37 -6.23
N ALA A 150 1.26 14.36 -6.63
CA ALA A 150 1.73 13.31 -5.73
C ALA A 150 2.45 13.87 -4.50
N ARG A 151 3.34 14.85 -4.70
CA ARG A 151 4.07 15.54 -3.62
C ARG A 151 3.13 16.37 -2.74
N GLU A 152 2.23 17.16 -3.34
CA GLU A 152 1.27 18.01 -2.62
C GLU A 152 0.34 17.20 -1.73
N ILE A 153 -0.20 16.10 -2.26
CA ILE A 153 -1.10 15.27 -1.48
C ILE A 153 -0.32 14.36 -0.54
N GLY A 154 0.95 14.03 -0.78
CA GLY A 154 1.80 13.19 0.08
C GLY A 154 1.74 11.70 -0.24
N MET A 155 1.73 11.34 -1.53
CA MET A 155 1.74 9.97 -2.04
C MET A 155 3.06 9.66 -2.76
N LYS A 156 3.50 8.40 -2.67
CA LYS A 156 4.72 7.97 -3.34
C LYS A 156 4.45 7.77 -4.84
N PRO A 157 5.22 8.38 -5.76
CA PRO A 157 5.11 8.04 -7.18
C PRO A 157 5.50 6.57 -7.42
N LEU A 158 4.63 5.80 -8.06
CA LEU A 158 4.95 4.51 -8.66
C LEU A 158 5.15 4.75 -10.16
N LEU A 159 6.41 4.83 -10.59
CA LEU A 159 6.76 5.18 -11.96
C LEU A 159 6.67 3.94 -12.85
N ALA A 160 6.06 4.04 -14.02
CA ALA A 160 6.04 2.97 -15.01
C ALA A 160 6.87 3.33 -16.24
N SER A 161 7.62 2.34 -16.75
CA SER A 161 8.46 2.46 -17.95
C SER A 161 8.23 1.27 -18.89
N PHE A 162 7.70 1.54 -20.08
CA PHE A 162 7.46 0.51 -21.10
C PHE A 162 8.71 0.25 -21.94
N ASN A 163 9.54 1.28 -22.10
CA ASN A 163 10.71 1.22 -22.96
C ASN A 163 11.82 2.17 -22.52
N VAL A 164 12.99 2.04 -23.15
CA VAL A 164 14.20 2.81 -22.81
C VAL A 164 13.99 4.32 -22.89
N SER A 165 13.14 4.82 -23.80
CA SER A 165 12.88 6.26 -23.88
C SER A 165 12.22 6.78 -22.60
N TRP A 166 11.30 6.01 -22.01
CA TRP A 166 10.64 6.37 -20.76
C TRP A 166 11.61 6.25 -19.58
N THR A 167 12.45 5.20 -19.56
CA THR A 167 13.52 5.04 -18.55
C THR A 167 14.46 6.24 -18.53
N ARG A 168 14.88 6.73 -19.71
CA ARG A 168 15.70 7.95 -19.83
C ARG A 168 14.96 9.21 -19.40
N GLY A 169 13.66 9.29 -19.67
CA GLY A 169 12.80 10.37 -19.17
C GLY A 169 12.75 10.40 -17.64
N ILE A 170 12.60 9.23 -17.01
CA ILE A 170 12.64 9.09 -15.54
C ILE A 170 14.00 9.51 -14.99
N ALA A 171 15.11 9.14 -15.64
CA ALA A 171 16.44 9.59 -15.23
C ALA A 171 16.57 11.13 -15.26
N ALA A 172 16.00 11.80 -16.28
CA ALA A 172 15.97 13.26 -16.33
C ALA A 172 15.05 13.89 -15.24
N LEU A 173 13.93 13.24 -14.92
CA LEU A 173 13.05 13.67 -13.83
C LEU A 173 13.69 13.51 -12.44
N LEU A 174 14.51 12.47 -12.24
CA LEU A 174 15.35 12.33 -11.05
C LEU A 174 16.43 13.43 -10.99
N ASP A 175 17.12 13.67 -12.11
CA ASP A 175 18.17 14.68 -12.18
C ASP A 175 17.67 16.10 -11.86
N SER A 176 16.50 16.45 -12.40
CA SER A 176 15.82 17.73 -12.13
C SER A 176 15.23 17.86 -10.72
N GLY A 177 15.25 16.81 -9.90
CA GLY A 177 14.63 16.80 -8.57
C GLY A 177 13.10 16.71 -8.58
N ALA A 178 12.48 16.38 -9.72
CA ALA A 178 11.03 16.23 -9.79
C ALA A 178 10.53 15.01 -9.01
N ILE A 179 11.36 13.97 -8.88
CA ILE A 179 11.08 12.71 -8.18
C ILE A 179 11.94 12.62 -6.91
N ASP A 180 11.29 12.34 -5.78
CA ASP A 180 11.99 12.13 -4.50
C ASP A 180 12.58 10.71 -4.41
N GLU A 181 13.84 10.62 -4.00
CA GLU A 181 14.55 9.36 -3.83
C GLU A 181 14.34 8.73 -2.43
N PRO A 182 14.23 7.39 -2.30
CA PRO A 182 14.41 6.38 -3.35
C PRO A 182 13.21 6.30 -4.31
N ALA A 183 13.42 6.30 -5.63
CA ALA A 183 12.31 6.13 -6.57
C ALA A 183 11.81 4.68 -6.61
N PHE A 184 10.51 4.48 -6.86
CA PHE A 184 9.97 3.16 -7.16
C PHE A 184 9.59 3.08 -8.65
N LEU A 185 10.25 2.18 -9.37
CA LEU A 185 10.12 2.06 -10.82
C LEU A 185 9.64 0.67 -11.24
N LEU A 186 8.46 0.57 -11.83
CA LEU A 186 7.98 -0.61 -12.52
C LEU A 186 8.42 -0.60 -13.99
N LEU A 187 9.29 -1.53 -14.35
CA LEU A 187 9.65 -1.85 -15.72
C LEU A 187 8.58 -2.80 -16.29
N VAL A 188 7.65 -2.24 -17.06
CA VAL A 188 6.58 -3.01 -17.69
C VAL A 188 7.09 -3.52 -19.04
N LEU A 189 7.17 -4.83 -19.20
CA LEU A 189 7.46 -5.47 -20.47
C LEU A 189 6.16 -5.91 -21.14
N GLY A 190 6.21 -6.25 -22.43
CA GLY A 190 5.08 -6.69 -23.23
C GLY A 190 5.21 -8.13 -23.68
N GLY A 191 4.14 -8.90 -23.58
CA GLY A 191 4.01 -10.16 -24.30
C GLY A 191 3.89 -9.93 -25.81
N PRO A 192 3.84 -11.02 -26.61
CA PRO A 192 3.94 -10.94 -28.07
C PRO A 192 2.95 -9.97 -28.72
N GLU A 193 1.72 -9.93 -28.22
CA GLU A 193 0.64 -9.08 -28.73
C GLU A 193 0.74 -7.60 -28.31
N PHE A 194 1.51 -7.30 -27.27
CA PHE A 194 1.66 -5.95 -26.71
C PHE A 194 3.00 -5.33 -27.10
N VAL A 195 3.07 -4.87 -28.34
CA VAL A 195 4.31 -4.37 -28.97
C VAL A 195 4.73 -2.96 -28.51
N ALA A 196 3.94 -2.33 -27.62
CA ALA A 196 4.19 -0.99 -27.09
C ALA A 196 5.40 -0.92 -26.14
N ALA A 197 5.73 -2.06 -25.53
CA ALA A 197 6.78 -2.20 -24.53
C ALA A 197 7.92 -3.09 -25.05
N HIS A 198 9.06 -3.04 -24.36
CA HIS A 198 10.12 -4.04 -24.59
C HIS A 198 9.59 -5.45 -24.34
N PRO A 199 10.04 -6.46 -25.10
CA PRO A 199 9.50 -7.81 -25.00
C PRO A 199 9.72 -8.41 -23.61
N GLY A 200 8.75 -9.20 -23.12
CA GLY A 200 8.73 -9.94 -21.86
C GLY A 200 9.77 -11.04 -21.77
N THR A 201 11.03 -10.69 -22.01
CA THR A 201 12.18 -11.58 -22.11
C THR A 201 13.34 -10.97 -21.33
N ARG A 202 14.34 -11.80 -21.04
CA ARG A 202 15.59 -11.31 -20.42
C ARG A 202 16.22 -10.16 -21.20
N ALA A 203 16.26 -10.25 -22.53
CA ALA A 203 16.85 -9.21 -23.37
C ALA A 203 16.07 -7.88 -23.28
N GLY A 204 14.74 -7.95 -23.22
CA GLY A 204 13.90 -6.75 -23.04
C GLY A 204 14.09 -6.10 -21.67
N LEU A 205 14.24 -6.90 -20.60
CA LEU A 205 14.57 -6.38 -19.27
C LEU A 205 15.98 -5.78 -19.24
N GLU A 206 16.99 -6.50 -19.74
CA GLU A 206 18.38 -6.01 -19.83
C GLU A 206 18.47 -4.71 -20.62
N ALA A 207 17.67 -4.56 -21.69
CA ALA A 207 17.62 -3.34 -22.47
C ALA A 207 17.16 -2.12 -21.65
N GLN A 208 16.21 -2.25 -20.73
CA GLN A 208 15.83 -1.15 -19.83
C GLN A 208 16.86 -0.93 -18.72
N LEU A 209 17.34 -2.02 -18.10
CA LEU A 209 18.30 -1.95 -17.00
C LEU A 209 19.60 -1.25 -17.40
N ALA A 210 20.04 -1.40 -18.66
CA ALA A 210 21.23 -0.75 -19.20
C ALA A 210 21.17 0.80 -19.19
N PHE A 211 19.99 1.39 -18.98
CA PHE A 211 19.79 2.84 -18.93
C PHE A 211 19.29 3.35 -17.57
N LEU A 212 19.27 2.49 -16.54
CA LEU A 212 19.05 2.97 -15.17
C LEU A 212 20.29 3.74 -14.68
N PRO A 213 20.13 4.93 -14.09
CA PRO A 213 21.25 5.68 -13.56
C PRO A 213 21.80 5.00 -12.30
N GLU A 214 23.09 4.65 -12.31
CA GLU A 214 23.76 3.92 -11.24
C GLU A 214 24.01 4.78 -9.98
N ASP A 215 24.01 6.10 -10.13
CA ASP A 215 24.26 7.08 -9.07
C ASP A 215 22.98 7.52 -8.32
N ARG A 216 21.83 6.94 -8.64
CA ARG A 216 20.52 7.28 -8.05
C ARG A 216 19.96 6.14 -7.22
N ARG A 217 19.22 6.47 -6.17
CA ARG A 217 18.52 5.45 -5.35
C ARG A 217 17.20 5.07 -6.02
N ILE A 218 17.19 3.93 -6.71
CA ILE A 218 16.02 3.39 -7.39
C ILE A 218 15.78 1.96 -6.93
N GLU A 219 14.59 1.67 -6.43
CA GLU A 219 14.07 0.30 -6.34
C GLU A 219 13.27 0.02 -7.62
N TRP A 220 13.61 -1.02 -8.37
CA TRP A 220 12.92 -1.36 -9.61
C TRP A 220 12.23 -2.72 -9.51
N ALA A 221 11.02 -2.82 -10.08
CA ALA A 221 10.26 -4.05 -10.24
C ALA A 221 10.06 -4.38 -11.72
N VAL A 222 9.80 -5.64 -12.06
CA VAL A 222 9.38 -6.04 -13.41
C VAL A 222 7.98 -6.63 -13.40
N SER A 223 7.19 -6.28 -14.42
CA SER A 223 5.97 -7.00 -14.82
C SER A 223 6.01 -7.31 -16.32
N VAL A 224 5.13 -8.18 -16.79
CA VAL A 224 4.94 -8.45 -18.22
C VAL A 224 3.46 -8.36 -18.53
N HIS A 225 3.02 -7.26 -19.12
CA HIS A 225 1.65 -7.13 -19.59
C HIS A 225 1.42 -8.04 -20.81
N ALA A 226 0.30 -8.75 -20.85
CA ALA A 226 -0.02 -9.72 -21.89
C ALA A 226 1.00 -10.87 -22.03
N GLY A 227 1.76 -11.19 -20.97
CA GLY A 227 2.77 -12.25 -21.01
C GLY A 227 3.20 -12.75 -19.62
N ASN A 228 3.97 -13.84 -19.59
CA ASN A 228 4.32 -14.50 -18.35
C ASN A 228 5.57 -13.88 -17.70
N VAL A 229 5.41 -13.10 -16.62
CA VAL A 229 6.54 -12.51 -15.88
C VAL A 229 7.45 -13.56 -15.20
N LEU A 230 6.96 -14.78 -14.96
CA LEU A 230 7.77 -15.84 -14.33
C LEU A 230 8.98 -16.23 -15.20
N ASP A 231 8.90 -16.00 -16.52
CA ASP A 231 10.01 -16.24 -17.46
C ASP A 231 11.20 -15.31 -17.23
N VAL A 232 10.99 -14.15 -16.59
CA VAL A 232 12.03 -13.16 -16.27
C VAL A 232 12.22 -12.93 -14.78
N ALA A 233 11.29 -13.37 -13.92
CA ALA A 233 11.30 -13.14 -12.49
C ALA A 233 12.58 -13.63 -11.81
N GLY A 234 13.08 -14.81 -12.17
CA GLY A 234 14.31 -15.36 -11.60
C GLY A 234 15.53 -14.47 -11.87
N PHE A 235 15.65 -13.97 -13.10
CA PHE A 235 16.71 -13.03 -13.47
C PHE A 235 16.56 -11.69 -12.75
N ALA A 236 15.33 -11.18 -12.59
CA ALA A 236 15.07 -9.95 -11.86
C ALA A 236 15.49 -10.06 -10.38
N ILE A 237 15.15 -11.18 -9.74
CA ILE A 237 15.52 -11.48 -8.34
C ILE A 237 17.04 -11.51 -8.19
N ASP A 238 17.77 -12.19 -9.09
CA ASP A 238 19.24 -12.30 -9.07
C ASP A 238 19.93 -10.93 -9.23
N ARG A 239 19.31 -10.02 -9.98
CA ARG A 239 19.81 -8.65 -10.20
C ARG A 239 19.40 -7.65 -9.12
N GLY A 240 18.79 -8.13 -8.04
CA GLY A 240 18.37 -7.29 -6.91
C GLY A 240 17.06 -6.55 -7.13
N GLY A 241 16.38 -6.73 -8.26
CA GLY A 241 15.09 -6.13 -8.56
C GLY A 241 13.91 -6.79 -7.84
N HIS A 242 12.72 -6.28 -8.13
CA HIS A 242 11.44 -6.70 -7.58
C HIS A 242 10.55 -7.30 -8.67
N VAL A 243 9.43 -7.90 -8.29
CA VAL A 243 8.52 -8.57 -9.25
C VAL A 243 7.10 -8.14 -8.96
N ALA A 244 6.35 -7.77 -9.99
CA ALA A 244 4.91 -7.60 -9.94
C ALA A 244 4.25 -8.62 -10.87
N ILE A 245 3.24 -9.33 -10.36
CA ILE A 245 2.55 -10.43 -11.05
C ILE A 245 1.05 -10.36 -10.77
N GLY A 246 0.22 -10.82 -11.70
CA GLY A 246 -1.18 -11.07 -11.39
C GLY A 246 -2.01 -11.34 -12.63
N LEU A 247 -3.26 -11.72 -12.39
CA LEU A 247 -4.23 -12.11 -13.43
C LEU A 247 -4.63 -10.94 -14.34
N GLY A 248 -4.40 -9.70 -13.91
CA GLY A 248 -4.61 -8.53 -14.75
C GLY A 248 -3.55 -8.39 -15.86
N ASP A 249 -2.35 -8.92 -15.65
CA ASP A 249 -1.28 -8.91 -16.64
C ASP A 249 -1.36 -10.12 -17.59
N HIS A 250 -1.63 -11.32 -17.04
CA HIS A 250 -1.66 -12.56 -17.81
C HIS A 250 -2.53 -13.63 -17.12
N PRO A 251 -3.33 -14.41 -17.84
CA PRO A 251 -4.29 -15.34 -17.23
C PRO A 251 -3.65 -16.60 -16.63
N HIS A 252 -2.41 -16.92 -17.02
CA HIS A 252 -1.61 -18.05 -16.53
C HIS A 252 -2.34 -19.41 -16.61
N LEU A 253 -3.07 -19.66 -17.70
CA LEU A 253 -3.84 -20.89 -17.88
C LEU A 253 -2.97 -22.16 -17.94
N GLU A 254 -1.68 -22.02 -18.26
CA GLU A 254 -0.67 -23.07 -18.17
C GLU A 254 -0.52 -23.63 -16.74
N LEU A 255 -0.99 -22.90 -15.72
CA LEU A 255 -1.02 -23.30 -14.32
C LEU A 255 -2.40 -23.79 -13.84
N GLY A 256 -3.36 -23.97 -14.74
CA GLY A 256 -4.68 -24.52 -14.41
C GLY A 256 -5.67 -23.49 -13.82
N ALA A 257 -5.69 -22.28 -14.39
CA ALA A 257 -6.52 -21.15 -13.93
C ALA A 257 -6.25 -20.79 -12.44
N PRO A 258 -5.03 -20.33 -12.12
CA PRO A 258 -4.64 -20.00 -10.75
C PRO A 258 -5.40 -18.77 -10.22
N THR A 259 -5.34 -18.57 -8.90
CA THR A 259 -5.68 -17.30 -8.24
C THR A 259 -4.47 -16.36 -8.20
N ASN A 260 -4.69 -15.07 -7.90
CA ASN A 260 -3.57 -14.14 -7.66
C ASN A 260 -2.68 -14.56 -6.48
N ALA A 261 -3.26 -15.17 -5.44
CA ALA A 261 -2.50 -15.67 -4.31
C ALA A 261 -1.55 -16.82 -4.70
N ASP A 262 -1.98 -17.72 -5.58
CA ASP A 262 -1.13 -18.81 -6.10
C ASP A 262 0.06 -18.24 -6.89
N LEU A 263 -0.18 -17.21 -7.70
CA LEU A 263 0.87 -16.53 -8.48
C LEU A 263 1.88 -15.83 -7.57
N VAL A 264 1.41 -15.11 -6.56
CA VAL A 264 2.26 -14.45 -5.56
C VAL A 264 3.08 -15.48 -4.77
N ALA A 265 2.46 -16.58 -4.33
CA ALA A 265 3.15 -17.65 -3.61
C ALA A 265 4.29 -18.24 -4.46
N ARG A 266 4.06 -18.42 -5.77
CA ARG A 266 5.08 -18.92 -6.70
C ARG A 266 6.28 -17.98 -6.82
N VAL A 267 6.06 -16.66 -6.84
CA VAL A 267 7.16 -15.67 -6.82
C VAL A 267 7.88 -15.68 -5.48
N ALA A 268 7.16 -15.81 -4.36
CA ALA A 268 7.74 -15.91 -3.02
C ALA A 268 8.63 -17.16 -2.87
N ASP A 269 8.19 -18.31 -3.38
CA ASP A 269 8.98 -19.54 -3.37
C ASP A 269 10.23 -19.42 -4.24
N LEU A 270 10.10 -18.85 -5.45
CA LEU A 270 11.26 -18.55 -6.31
C LEU A 270 12.29 -17.62 -5.62
N ALA A 271 11.82 -16.67 -4.81
CA ALA A 271 12.70 -15.80 -4.02
C ALA A 271 13.45 -16.58 -2.93
N ARG A 272 12.74 -17.45 -2.20
CA ARG A 272 13.32 -18.32 -1.15
C ARG A 272 14.34 -19.30 -1.72
N GLU A 273 14.04 -19.91 -2.86
CA GLU A 273 14.97 -20.79 -3.59
C GLU A 273 16.28 -20.08 -3.95
N ARG A 274 16.22 -18.77 -4.16
CA ARG A 274 17.37 -17.90 -4.47
C ARG A 274 17.98 -17.23 -3.22
N GLY A 275 17.54 -17.62 -2.02
CA GLY A 275 18.07 -17.11 -0.75
C GLY A 275 17.68 -15.65 -0.45
N ARG A 276 16.55 -15.18 -0.98
CA ARG A 276 16.05 -13.81 -0.77
C ARG A 276 14.69 -13.82 -0.07
N ASP A 277 14.64 -13.18 1.10
CA ASP A 277 13.40 -13.01 1.86
C ASP A 277 12.43 -12.03 1.18
N VAL A 278 11.14 -12.21 1.43
CA VAL A 278 10.06 -11.34 0.94
C VAL A 278 9.79 -10.22 1.94
N ALA A 279 9.62 -8.99 1.44
CA ALA A 279 9.31 -7.81 2.24
C ALA A 279 7.83 -7.80 2.65
N THR A 280 7.55 -7.45 3.90
CA THR A 280 6.22 -7.03 4.33
C THR A 280 5.87 -5.63 3.76
N PRO A 281 4.60 -5.19 3.77
CA PRO A 281 4.22 -3.83 3.40
C PRO A 281 4.99 -2.75 4.15
N ALA A 282 5.22 -2.93 5.46
CA ALA A 282 5.98 -1.98 6.28
C ALA A 282 7.46 -1.91 5.85
N GLU A 283 8.09 -3.05 5.59
CA GLU A 283 9.47 -3.11 5.10
C GLU A 283 9.58 -2.54 3.67
N ALA A 284 8.58 -2.77 2.81
CA ALA A 284 8.52 -2.17 1.49
C ALA A 284 8.40 -0.63 1.59
N ALA A 285 7.54 -0.12 2.48
CA ALA A 285 7.43 1.31 2.73
C ALA A 285 8.77 1.91 3.20
N GLU A 286 9.47 1.25 4.11
CA GLU A 286 10.81 1.66 4.59
C GLU A 286 11.84 1.69 3.45
N MET A 287 11.92 0.62 2.65
CA MET A 287 12.82 0.53 1.49
C MET A 287 12.58 1.66 0.49
N LEU A 288 11.32 2.08 0.34
CA LEU A 288 10.90 3.14 -0.56
C LEU A 288 10.96 4.54 0.07
N GLY A 289 11.46 4.67 1.30
CA GLY A 289 11.53 5.95 2.03
C GLY A 289 10.16 6.60 2.22
N MET A 290 9.11 5.80 2.31
CA MET A 290 7.76 6.26 2.62
C MET A 290 7.66 6.56 4.12
N PRO A 291 6.85 7.54 4.54
CA PRO A 291 6.56 7.70 5.96
C PRO A 291 5.97 6.39 6.53
N PRO A 292 6.23 6.08 7.81
CA PRO A 292 5.71 4.88 8.47
C PRO A 292 4.19 4.73 8.30
N ALA A 293 3.71 3.48 8.37
CA ALA A 293 2.35 3.11 8.01
C ALA A 293 1.30 3.98 8.74
N ARG A 294 0.31 4.44 7.97
CA ARG A 294 -0.74 5.34 8.44
C ARG A 294 -1.64 4.68 9.49
N PRO A 295 -2.40 5.47 10.27
CA PRO A 295 -3.32 4.95 11.26
C PRO A 295 -4.29 3.90 10.67
N ARG A 296 -4.22 2.66 11.15
CA ARG A 296 -5.10 1.56 10.81
C ARG A 296 -6.32 1.56 11.73
N ILE A 297 -7.51 1.63 11.17
CA ILE A 297 -8.75 1.54 11.95
C ILE A 297 -9.05 0.07 12.23
N VAL A 298 -8.98 -0.35 13.49
CA VAL A 298 -9.16 -1.75 13.91
C VAL A 298 -10.52 -2.03 14.54
N LEU A 299 -11.23 -0.99 14.99
CA LEU A 299 -12.62 -1.07 15.44
C LEU A 299 -13.39 0.16 14.96
N ASN A 300 -14.55 -0.08 14.35
CA ASN A 300 -15.47 0.96 13.89
C ASN A 300 -16.91 0.42 13.94
N GLY A 301 -17.67 0.76 14.98
CA GLY A 301 -19.06 0.32 15.13
C GLY A 301 -19.72 0.84 16.39
N GLY A 302 -20.77 1.66 16.25
CA GLY A 302 -21.67 2.14 17.32
C GLY A 302 -21.07 3.04 18.42
N GLY A 303 -19.75 3.00 18.63
CA GLY A 303 -19.00 3.75 19.64
C GLY A 303 -17.70 4.35 19.09
N PRO A 304 -16.75 4.77 19.97
CA PRO A 304 -15.49 5.36 19.55
C PRO A 304 -14.68 4.41 18.66
N ARG A 305 -14.20 4.94 17.53
CA ARG A 305 -13.25 4.27 16.65
C ARG A 305 -11.93 3.99 17.39
N VAL A 306 -11.25 2.91 17.01
CA VAL A 306 -9.88 2.65 17.44
C VAL A 306 -8.94 2.75 16.25
N SER A 307 -8.05 3.74 16.28
CA SER A 307 -7.00 3.98 15.29
C SER A 307 -5.66 3.49 15.86
N VAL A 308 -5.02 2.55 15.17
CA VAL A 308 -3.71 2.00 15.51
C VAL A 308 -2.64 2.66 14.64
N MET A 309 -1.58 3.23 15.21
CA MET A 309 -0.53 3.94 14.47
C MET A 309 0.84 3.72 15.12
N ASP A 310 1.93 3.91 14.39
CA ASP A 310 3.27 3.70 14.97
C ASP A 310 3.70 4.86 15.87
N SER A 311 3.19 6.07 15.60
CA SER A 311 3.43 7.26 16.39
C SER A 311 2.15 8.09 16.55
N VAL A 312 1.89 8.57 17.76
CA VAL A 312 0.80 9.52 18.04
C VAL A 312 0.95 10.84 17.27
N SER A 313 2.15 11.16 16.76
CA SER A 313 2.35 12.30 15.86
C SER A 313 1.58 12.17 14.54
N TYR A 314 1.05 10.98 14.21
CA TYR A 314 0.20 10.75 13.04
C TYR A 314 -1.28 10.98 13.30
N ALA A 315 -1.64 11.32 14.53
CA ALA A 315 -2.99 11.72 14.88
C ALA A 315 -3.42 12.97 14.09
N SER A 316 -4.72 13.08 13.87
CA SER A 316 -5.33 14.22 13.18
C SER A 316 -6.62 14.65 13.86
N THR A 317 -7.23 15.73 13.37
CA THR A 317 -8.57 16.15 13.82
C THR A 317 -9.64 15.08 13.57
N ALA A 318 -9.41 14.12 12.68
CA ALA A 318 -10.30 12.99 12.46
C ALA A 318 -10.31 11.99 13.64
N ASP A 319 -9.36 12.06 14.57
CA ASP A 319 -9.26 11.19 15.75
C ASP A 319 -9.91 11.81 17.00
N ALA A 320 -10.50 13.01 16.88
CA ALA A 320 -11.20 13.65 17.98
C ALA A 320 -12.33 12.76 18.53
N GLY A 321 -12.37 12.57 19.85
CA GLY A 321 -13.33 11.71 20.53
C GLY A 321 -13.07 10.20 20.37
N HIS A 322 -12.00 9.80 19.66
CA HIS A 322 -11.68 8.39 19.39
C HIS A 322 -10.47 7.90 20.18
N VAL A 323 -10.23 6.59 20.11
CA VAL A 323 -9.13 5.91 20.78
C VAL A 323 -7.94 5.82 19.82
N ILE A 324 -6.77 6.25 20.28
CA ILE A 324 -5.50 6.03 19.59
C ILE A 324 -4.71 4.96 20.33
N VAL A 325 -4.21 3.99 19.57
CA VAL A 325 -3.23 3.00 20.01
C VAL A 325 -1.94 3.26 19.25
N THR A 326 -0.87 3.61 19.97
CA THR A 326 0.42 3.95 19.35
C THR A 326 1.55 2.99 19.74
N GLY A 327 2.44 2.72 18.78
CA GLY A 327 3.72 2.02 19.00
C GLY A 327 4.73 2.87 19.77
N SER A 328 4.59 4.19 19.75
CA SER A 328 5.50 5.13 20.43
C SER A 328 5.35 5.09 21.96
N HIS A 329 6.35 5.65 22.67
CA HIS A 329 6.26 5.79 24.12
C HIS A 329 5.25 6.88 24.55
N GLY A 330 4.72 6.77 25.77
CA GLY A 330 3.74 7.67 26.37
C GLY A 330 4.32 8.92 27.05
N GLY A 331 5.43 9.45 26.55
CA GLY A 331 6.12 10.62 27.14
C GLY A 331 5.33 11.92 27.03
N THR A 332 5.84 13.02 27.58
CA THR A 332 5.13 14.32 27.64
C THR A 332 4.60 14.78 26.27
N SER A 333 5.40 14.69 25.21
CA SER A 333 4.97 15.06 23.85
C SER A 333 3.78 14.23 23.36
N ALA A 334 3.69 12.95 23.72
CA ALA A 334 2.54 12.11 23.36
C ALA A 334 1.26 12.62 24.01
N GLY A 335 1.35 13.09 25.26
CA GLY A 335 0.25 13.72 25.96
C GLY A 335 -0.19 15.04 25.32
N GLU A 336 0.76 15.84 24.79
CA GLU A 336 0.46 17.08 24.07
C GLU A 336 -0.35 16.82 22.79
N TYR A 337 0.06 15.83 21.98
CA TYR A 337 -0.70 15.44 20.78
C TYR A 337 -2.12 14.96 21.11
N ALA A 338 -2.26 14.11 22.14
CA ALA A 338 -3.56 13.63 22.58
C ALA A 338 -4.51 14.79 22.96
N ARG A 339 -4.01 15.80 23.68
CA ARG A 339 -4.79 17.01 24.01
C ARG A 339 -5.08 17.84 22.77
N GLN A 340 -4.09 18.06 21.92
CA GLN A 340 -4.21 18.86 20.70
C GLN A 340 -5.32 18.34 19.78
N PHE A 341 -5.43 17.02 19.63
CA PHE A 341 -6.42 16.40 18.74
C PHE A 341 -7.70 15.97 19.46
N GLY A 342 -7.82 16.19 20.77
CA GLY A 342 -9.03 15.93 21.54
C GLY A 342 -9.45 14.45 21.55
N VAL A 343 -8.48 13.53 21.63
CA VAL A 343 -8.75 12.08 21.65
C VAL A 343 -9.41 11.67 22.98
N SER A 344 -10.21 10.62 22.98
CA SER A 344 -10.86 10.13 24.20
C SER A 344 -9.97 9.18 25.01
N CYS A 345 -9.04 8.50 24.35
CA CYS A 345 -8.08 7.59 24.97
C CYS A 345 -6.78 7.55 24.15
N LEU A 346 -5.64 7.60 24.83
CA LEU A 346 -4.31 7.35 24.27
C LEU A 346 -3.70 6.12 24.94
N VAL A 347 -3.37 5.13 24.12
CA VAL A 347 -2.57 3.97 24.52
C VAL A 347 -1.19 4.08 23.90
N ALA A 348 -0.14 3.89 24.69
CA ALA A 348 1.24 3.94 24.24
C ALA A 348 2.07 2.78 24.81
N ASN A 349 3.30 2.61 24.32
CA ASN A 349 4.26 1.71 24.94
C ASN A 349 4.88 2.35 26.20
N ASP A 350 5.15 1.59 27.25
CA ASP A 350 5.77 2.13 28.47
C ASP A 350 7.26 2.45 28.28
N ALA A 351 7.90 1.88 27.26
CA ALA A 351 9.33 1.98 26.99
C ALA A 351 10.20 1.71 28.23
N GLY A 352 9.78 0.74 29.06
CA GLY A 352 10.45 0.40 30.31
C GLY A 352 10.34 1.47 31.39
N PHE A 353 9.33 2.35 31.28
CA PHE A 353 9.07 3.54 32.11
C PHE A 353 10.14 4.62 32.02
N GLY A 354 11.41 4.27 31.83
CA GLY A 354 12.53 5.20 31.86
C GLY A 354 12.75 5.84 33.24
N LYS A 355 13.75 6.72 33.34
CA LYS A 355 14.03 7.43 34.58
C LYS A 355 12.85 8.33 34.95
N ASN A 356 12.38 8.24 36.20
CA ASN A 356 11.28 9.04 36.72
C ASN A 356 9.96 8.88 35.94
N ASP A 357 9.70 7.69 35.40
CA ASP A 357 8.51 7.37 34.60
C ASP A 357 8.35 8.23 33.33
N ALA A 358 9.47 8.71 32.76
CA ALA A 358 9.48 9.54 31.56
C ALA A 358 8.75 8.90 30.36
N GLY A 359 8.77 7.57 30.25
CA GLY A 359 8.09 6.80 29.21
C GLY A 359 6.56 6.86 29.29
N ILE A 360 5.99 7.29 30.41
CA ILE A 360 4.53 7.42 30.61
C ILE A 360 4.10 8.80 31.14
N ALA A 361 5.01 9.78 31.17
CA ALA A 361 4.75 11.09 31.76
C ALA A 361 3.53 11.79 31.13
N GLY A 362 3.41 11.76 29.80
CA GLY A 362 2.27 12.35 29.10
C GLY A 362 0.95 11.64 29.42
N LEU A 363 0.96 10.31 29.56
CA LEU A 363 -0.23 9.53 29.94
C LEU A 363 -0.76 9.89 31.34
N LYS A 364 0.13 10.25 32.26
CA LYS A 364 -0.25 10.79 33.58
C LYS A 364 -0.86 12.18 33.45
N GLU A 365 -0.23 13.06 32.68
CA GLU A 365 -0.66 14.47 32.56
C GLU A 365 -2.02 14.63 31.87
N ILE A 366 -2.35 13.81 30.87
CA ILE A 366 -3.63 13.90 30.15
C ILE A 366 -4.85 13.51 31.00
N ASP A 367 -4.63 12.91 32.18
CA ASP A 367 -5.71 12.60 33.13
C ASP A 367 -6.47 13.86 33.59
N ALA A 368 -5.74 14.97 33.76
CA ALA A 368 -6.33 16.26 34.13
C ALA A 368 -7.26 16.83 33.04
N ALA A 369 -7.10 16.40 31.79
CA ALA A 369 -7.97 16.74 30.67
C ALA A 369 -9.13 15.75 30.50
N GLY A 370 -9.27 14.76 31.39
CA GLY A 370 -10.29 13.71 31.29
C GLY A 370 -10.04 12.71 30.15
N ILE A 371 -8.79 12.61 29.68
CA ILE A 371 -8.40 11.65 28.64
C ILE A 371 -7.86 10.39 29.32
N ALA A 372 -8.35 9.22 28.88
CA ALA A 372 -7.83 7.94 29.35
C ALA A 372 -6.41 7.71 28.83
N GLY A 373 -5.46 7.47 29.74
CA GLY A 373 -4.05 7.23 29.44
C GLY A 373 -3.66 5.81 29.87
N ILE A 374 -3.15 5.02 28.92
CA ILE A 374 -2.83 3.60 29.11
C ILE A 374 -1.43 3.34 28.56
N ALA A 375 -0.62 2.58 29.30
CA ALA A 375 0.63 2.04 28.75
C ALA A 375 0.59 0.52 28.67
N VAL A 376 1.23 -0.04 27.65
CA VAL A 376 1.53 -1.48 27.54
C VAL A 376 3.02 -1.77 27.73
N GLY A 377 3.35 -2.98 28.15
CA GLY A 377 4.72 -3.41 28.42
C GLY A 377 5.58 -3.49 27.16
N HIS A 378 6.75 -2.84 27.19
CA HIS A 378 7.80 -2.98 26.17
C HIS A 378 8.33 -4.42 25.99
N ASP A 379 8.09 -5.29 26.96
CA ASP A 379 8.42 -6.72 26.94
C ASP A 379 7.31 -7.58 26.30
N THR A 380 6.10 -7.03 26.14
CA THR A 380 4.95 -7.70 25.53
C THR A 380 4.60 -7.17 24.14
N ALA A 381 5.04 -5.96 23.81
CA ALA A 381 4.83 -5.33 22.52
C ALA A 381 6.04 -4.48 22.11
N ARG A 382 6.37 -4.52 20.81
CA ARG A 382 7.48 -3.80 20.19
C ARG A 382 7.23 -2.29 20.22
N ILE A 383 8.24 -1.56 20.71
CA ILE A 383 8.26 -0.10 20.59
C ILE A 383 8.38 0.27 19.11
N GLY A 384 7.56 1.21 18.66
CA GLY A 384 7.51 1.69 17.27
C GLY A 384 6.57 0.91 16.36
N ASP A 385 5.85 -0.11 16.87
CA ASP A 385 4.88 -0.89 16.10
C ASP A 385 3.50 -0.82 16.77
N GLY A 386 2.61 0.01 16.23
CA GLY A 386 1.27 0.16 16.77
C GLY A 386 0.43 -1.12 16.67
N THR A 387 0.64 -1.90 15.60
CA THR A 387 -0.11 -3.14 15.37
C THR A 387 0.26 -4.19 16.40
N ASP A 388 1.55 -4.28 16.76
CA ASP A 388 2.03 -5.18 17.80
C ASP A 388 1.53 -4.76 19.20
N VAL A 389 1.51 -3.45 19.47
CA VAL A 389 0.86 -2.91 20.69
C VAL A 389 -0.61 -3.31 20.76
N TRP A 390 -1.34 -3.23 19.65
CA TRP A 390 -2.74 -3.64 19.59
C TRP A 390 -2.94 -5.14 19.78
N GLU A 391 -2.20 -5.98 19.07
CA GLU A 391 -2.43 -7.44 19.05
C GLU A 391 -1.85 -8.14 20.29
N HIS A 392 -0.72 -7.68 20.81
CA HIS A 392 0.05 -8.40 21.83
C HIS A 392 0.24 -7.65 23.15
N GLY A 393 -0.02 -6.33 23.18
CA GLY A 393 0.24 -5.49 24.35
C GLY A 393 -0.52 -5.93 25.62
N VAL A 394 0.22 -6.03 26.72
CA VAL A 394 -0.33 -6.20 28.08
C VAL A 394 -0.21 -4.89 28.84
N ILE A 395 -1.31 -4.46 29.46
CA ILE A 395 -1.38 -3.16 30.13
C ILE A 395 -0.46 -3.14 31.36
N THR A 396 0.47 -2.19 31.41
CA THR A 396 1.40 -1.96 32.55
C THR A 396 1.06 -0.71 33.35
N PHE A 397 0.32 0.25 32.77
CA PHE A 397 -0.11 1.46 33.45
C PHE A 397 -1.50 1.91 32.98
N VAL A 398 -2.29 2.47 33.91
CA VAL A 398 -3.54 3.18 33.64
C VAL A 398 -3.62 4.41 34.54
N ASN A 399 -4.02 5.56 33.97
CA ASN A 399 -4.39 6.74 34.75
C ASN A 399 -5.77 6.59 35.39
N ASP A 400 -6.20 7.56 36.23
CA ASP A 400 -7.46 7.43 36.98
C ASP A 400 -8.69 7.46 36.06
N THR A 401 -8.65 8.23 34.98
CA THR A 401 -9.70 8.24 33.95
C THR A 401 -9.86 6.87 33.30
N ALA A 402 -8.77 6.26 32.85
CA ALA A 402 -8.80 4.91 32.28
C ALA A 402 -9.28 3.88 33.32
N ARG A 403 -8.83 3.99 34.57
CA ARG A 403 -9.26 3.10 35.67
C ARG A 403 -10.78 3.20 35.91
N ARG A 404 -11.36 4.40 35.90
CA ARG A 404 -12.83 4.61 36.00
C ARG A 404 -13.60 4.02 34.82
N GLN A 405 -13.01 3.99 33.64
CA GLN A 405 -13.57 3.35 32.44
C GLN A 405 -13.44 1.81 32.46
N GLY A 406 -12.73 1.24 33.44
CA GLY A 406 -12.66 -0.19 33.68
C GLY A 406 -11.43 -0.90 33.08
N PHE A 407 -10.41 -0.15 32.66
CA PHE A 407 -9.10 -0.68 32.28
C PHE A 407 -8.31 -1.14 33.51
N ARG A 408 -7.55 -2.25 33.39
CA ARG A 408 -6.73 -2.77 34.49
C ARG A 408 -5.34 -3.20 34.03
N VAL A 409 -4.35 -2.93 34.87
CA VAL A 409 -2.99 -3.46 34.72
C VAL A 409 -3.02 -4.99 34.72
N GLY A 410 -2.25 -5.60 33.83
CA GLY A 410 -2.16 -7.05 33.62
C GLY A 410 -3.16 -7.62 32.60
N ALA A 411 -4.14 -6.84 32.13
CA ALA A 411 -5.06 -7.27 31.08
C ALA A 411 -4.45 -7.14 29.68
N ARG A 412 -4.90 -7.96 28.73
CA ARG A 412 -4.60 -7.76 27.31
C ARG A 412 -5.32 -6.51 26.83
N LEU A 413 -4.59 -5.63 26.13
CA LEU A 413 -5.10 -4.33 25.69
C LEU A 413 -6.37 -4.47 24.82
N ARG A 414 -6.27 -5.29 23.77
CA ARG A 414 -7.35 -5.50 22.79
C ARG A 414 -8.64 -5.94 23.44
N ASP A 415 -8.57 -6.89 24.35
CA ASP A 415 -9.75 -7.47 25.01
C ASP A 415 -10.49 -6.42 25.85
N ASP A 416 -9.74 -5.61 26.62
CA ASP A 416 -10.33 -4.53 27.42
C ASP A 416 -10.93 -3.42 26.54
N ILE A 417 -10.24 -3.01 25.46
CA ILE A 417 -10.77 -1.99 24.53
C ILE A 417 -12.04 -2.49 23.83
N VAL A 418 -12.04 -3.70 23.27
CA VAL A 418 -13.20 -4.28 22.57
C VAL A 418 -14.40 -4.36 23.52
N ARG A 419 -14.19 -4.88 24.73
CA ARG A 419 -15.23 -4.99 25.75
C ARG A 419 -15.83 -3.63 26.12
N ILE A 420 -14.98 -2.63 26.36
CA ILE A 420 -15.41 -1.29 26.78
C ILE A 420 -16.14 -0.56 25.63
N THR A 421 -15.60 -0.63 24.40
CA THR A 421 -16.23 -0.01 23.22
C THR A 421 -17.58 -0.65 22.85
N ARG A 422 -17.80 -1.92 23.19
CA ARG A 422 -19.07 -2.63 22.98
C ARG A 422 -20.05 -2.56 24.16
N GLY A 423 -19.65 -1.99 25.29
CA GLY A 423 -20.49 -1.93 26.49
C GLY A 423 -20.74 -3.30 27.16
N GLU A 424 -19.85 -4.27 26.94
CA GLU A 424 -20.00 -5.63 27.49
C GLU A 424 -19.55 -5.71 28.97
N PRO A 425 -20.32 -6.39 29.85
CA PRO A 425 -19.90 -6.63 31.22
C PRO A 425 -18.72 -7.62 31.28
N ARG A 426 -17.88 -7.53 32.32
CA ARG A 426 -16.80 -8.51 32.52
C ARG A 426 -17.39 -9.88 32.89
N ALA A 427 -16.87 -10.94 32.29
CA ALA A 427 -17.07 -12.30 32.81
C ALA A 427 -16.39 -12.41 34.19
N CYS A 428 -17.12 -12.95 35.17
CA CYS A 428 -16.67 -13.12 36.55
C CYS A 428 -15.48 -14.06 36.68
#